data_AF-Q5DDA8-F1
#
_entry.id   AF-Q5DDA8-F1
#
_cell.length_a   1.000
_cell.length_b   1.000
_cell.length_c   1.000
_cell.angle_alpha   90.00
_cell.angle_beta   90.00
_cell.angle_gamma   90.00
#
_symmetry.space_group_name_H-M   'P 1'
#
loop_
_entity.id
_entity.type
_entity.pdbx_description
1 polymer ?
#
loop_
_entity_poly.entity_id
_entity_poly.type
_entity_poly.pdbx_seq_one_letter_code
_entity_poly.pdbx_strand_id
1 'polypeptide(L)'
;MKRALEILLGKPCYHMMDIMLRKHEDIGKWLQLIDEVNKTSRNEVIIHDILSEILTGYASVTDIPTCGFYRELMNVYPNAKVILTIRDKTDWLSSLRHTVMPKCCDPQKQIKEEAMNVIGYSVEIDKMIIGSMEYAFQKKDINFDDDELLLECFDEYNKTVKETVPSDRLLIHQFGDGWEPLCKFLNVDIPMELTILMPTNVNI
;
A
#
# COMPACT_ATOMS: atom_id res chain seq x y z
N MET A 1 -1.11 3.50 -9.22
CA MET A 1 -2.11 4.21 -8.39
C MET A 1 -1.57 5.52 -7.83
N LYS A 2 -0.51 5.56 -7.01
CA LYS A 2 0.09 6.80 -6.44
C LYS A 2 0.12 7.99 -7.41
N ARG A 3 0.78 7.82 -8.56
CA ARG A 3 0.92 8.89 -9.57
C ARG A 3 -0.42 9.36 -10.14
N ALA A 4 -1.38 8.45 -10.31
CA ALA A 4 -2.70 8.80 -10.80
C ALA A 4 -3.43 9.70 -9.80
N LEU A 5 -3.37 9.36 -8.51
CA LEU A 5 -3.98 10.17 -7.45
C LEU A 5 -3.32 11.54 -7.32
N GLU A 6 -2.00 11.64 -7.47
CA GLU A 6 -1.30 12.94 -7.49
C GLU A 6 -1.78 13.84 -8.64
N ILE A 7 -1.99 13.27 -9.82
CA ILE A 7 -2.51 14.00 -10.98
C ILE A 7 -3.94 14.48 -10.72
N LEU A 8 -4.81 13.60 -10.22
CA LEU A 8 -6.24 13.90 -10.02
C LEU A 8 -6.50 14.86 -8.88
N LEU A 9 -5.74 14.77 -7.79
CA LEU A 9 -5.98 15.52 -6.55
C LEU A 9 -5.09 16.77 -6.44
N GLY A 10 -4.11 16.94 -7.33
CA GLY A 10 -3.17 18.07 -7.31
C GLY A 10 -2.34 18.15 -6.03
N LYS A 11 -2.20 17.04 -5.30
CA LYS A 11 -1.53 16.97 -3.99
C LYS A 11 -0.76 15.66 -3.84
N PRO A 12 0.24 15.60 -2.94
CA PRO A 12 1.05 14.40 -2.73
C PRO A 12 0.23 13.18 -2.31
N CYS A 13 0.64 12.00 -2.79
CA CYS A 13 0.17 10.70 -2.33
C CYS A 13 1.28 9.99 -1.55
N TYR A 14 1.02 9.56 -0.32
CA TYR A 14 1.99 8.87 0.53
C TYR A 14 2.25 7.45 0.01
N HIS A 15 3.49 6.97 0.12
CA HIS A 15 3.93 5.65 -0.32
C HIS A 15 5.22 5.24 0.39
N MET A 16 5.59 3.96 0.40
CA MET A 16 6.91 3.49 0.88
C MET A 16 8.07 4.32 0.32
N MET A 17 8.01 4.75 -0.95
CA MET A 17 9.08 5.56 -1.54
C MET A 17 9.24 6.95 -0.90
N ASP A 18 8.18 7.53 -0.33
CA ASP A 18 8.29 8.77 0.44
C ASP A 18 9.09 8.53 1.74
N ILE A 19 8.86 7.40 2.42
CA ILE A 19 9.66 6.98 3.60
C ILE A 19 11.12 6.80 3.21
N MET A 20 11.38 6.01 2.15
CA MET A 20 12.71 5.60 1.74
C MET A 20 13.58 6.73 1.15
N LEU A 21 12.99 7.81 0.66
CA LEU A 21 13.76 8.85 -0.06
C LEU A 21 13.67 10.23 0.59
N ARG A 22 12.69 10.48 1.45
CA ARG A 22 12.36 11.84 1.90
C ARG A 22 11.99 11.93 3.38
N LYS A 23 11.43 10.87 3.95
CA LYS A 23 10.83 10.87 5.29
C LYS A 23 11.32 9.68 6.12
N HIS A 24 12.64 9.51 6.22
CA HIS A 24 13.22 8.44 7.03
C HIS A 24 12.82 8.56 8.52
N GLU A 25 12.55 9.77 9.01
CA GLU A 25 12.07 9.96 10.38
C GLU A 25 10.73 9.28 10.68
N ASP A 26 9.92 8.99 9.65
CA ASP A 26 8.63 8.33 9.84
C ASP A 26 8.78 6.83 10.14
N ILE A 27 9.95 6.22 9.89
CA ILE A 27 10.21 4.80 10.22
C ILE A 27 9.94 4.53 11.70
N GLY A 28 10.45 5.40 12.59
CA GLY A 28 10.26 5.26 14.03
C GLY A 28 8.79 5.36 14.45
N LYS A 29 8.03 6.25 13.78
CA LYS A 29 6.59 6.42 14.03
C LYS A 29 5.78 5.21 13.56
N TRP A 30 6.14 4.64 12.41
CA TRP A 30 5.50 3.42 11.91
C TRP A 30 5.79 2.23 12.81
N LEU A 31 7.01 2.07 13.32
CA LEU A 31 7.34 1.04 14.31
C LEU A 31 6.54 1.22 15.60
N GLN A 32 6.46 2.45 16.12
CA GLN A 32 5.64 2.76 17.29
C GLN A 32 4.16 2.41 17.06
N LEU A 33 3.64 2.70 15.86
CA LEU A 33 2.26 2.40 15.50
C LEU A 33 2.01 0.89 15.41
N ILE A 34 2.94 0.13 14.80
CA ILE A 34 2.91 -1.34 14.72
C ILE A 34 2.94 -1.94 16.13
N ASP A 35 3.79 -1.44 17.03
CA ASP A 35 3.82 -1.88 18.42
C ASP A 35 2.50 -1.60 19.13
N GLU A 36 1.90 -0.41 18.91
CA GLU A 36 0.63 -0.03 19.52
C GLU A 36 -0.53 -0.94 19.09
N VAL A 37 -0.69 -1.21 17.79
CA VAL A 37 -1.77 -2.08 17.30
C VAL A 37 -1.61 -3.53 17.69
N ASN A 38 -0.39 -3.96 18.05
CA ASN A 38 -0.09 -5.30 18.52
C ASN A 38 -0.36 -5.51 20.01
N LYS A 39 -0.66 -4.46 20.79
CA LYS A 39 -1.00 -4.55 22.21
C LYS A 39 -2.39 -5.15 22.40
N THR A 40 -2.56 -5.95 23.47
CA THR A 40 -3.86 -6.47 23.90
C THR A 40 -4.86 -5.34 24.20
N SER A 41 -4.37 -4.22 24.74
CA SER A 41 -5.14 -3.00 25.00
C SER A 41 -4.53 -1.85 24.22
N ARG A 42 -4.77 -1.80 22.91
CA ARG A 42 -4.31 -0.71 22.04
C ARG A 42 -5.03 0.60 22.35
N ASN A 43 -4.33 1.72 22.19
CA ASN A 43 -4.87 3.07 22.40
C ASN A 43 -5.19 3.75 21.06
N GLU A 44 -6.48 3.84 20.75
CA GLU A 44 -6.97 4.46 19.50
C GLU A 44 -6.57 5.93 19.36
N VAL A 45 -6.43 6.67 20.47
CA VAL A 45 -6.00 8.09 20.42
C VAL A 45 -4.57 8.19 19.92
N ILE A 46 -3.67 7.35 20.42
CA ILE A 46 -2.26 7.31 19.97
C ILE A 46 -2.20 6.91 18.49
N ILE A 47 -2.98 5.91 18.08
CA ILE A 47 -3.04 5.47 16.68
C ILE A 47 -3.49 6.61 15.77
N HIS A 48 -4.57 7.31 16.14
CA HIS A 48 -5.12 8.41 15.38
C HIS A 48 -4.14 9.60 15.29
N ASP A 49 -3.49 9.95 16.40
CA ASP A 49 -2.54 11.06 16.45
C ASP A 49 -1.32 10.80 15.56
N ILE A 50 -0.72 9.61 15.66
CA ILE A 50 0.44 9.22 14.84
C ILE A 50 0.07 9.19 13.36
N LEU A 51 -1.07 8.58 12.99
CA LEU A 51 -1.53 8.55 11.60
C LEU A 51 -1.77 9.95 11.04
N SER A 52 -2.35 10.85 11.83
CA SER A 52 -2.59 12.24 11.43
C SER A 52 -1.29 13.01 11.24
N GLU A 53 -0.31 12.80 12.13
CA GLU A 53 1.01 13.43 12.05
C GLU A 53 1.77 13.00 10.79
N ILE A 54 1.91 11.68 10.55
CA ILE A 54 2.63 11.12 9.39
C ILE A 54 2.04 11.65 8.06
N LEU A 55 0.71 11.68 7.99
CA LEU A 55 -0.03 11.96 6.76
C LEU A 55 -0.34 13.45 6.55
N THR A 56 0.14 14.32 7.42
CA THR A 56 -0.02 15.76 7.26
C THR A 56 0.53 16.23 5.91
N GLY A 57 -0.31 16.92 5.14
CA GLY A 57 0.03 17.47 3.82
C GLY A 57 -0.22 16.53 2.63
N TYR A 58 -0.59 15.27 2.87
CA TYR A 58 -0.95 14.31 1.82
C TYR A 58 -2.46 14.31 1.57
N ALA A 59 -2.87 14.09 0.32
CA ALA A 59 -4.29 13.95 -0.05
C ALA A 59 -4.74 12.49 -0.15
N SER A 60 -3.80 11.57 -0.32
CA SER A 60 -4.06 10.14 -0.45
C SER A 60 -2.87 9.32 0.05
N VAL A 61 -3.09 8.04 0.29
CA VAL A 61 -2.07 7.10 0.73
C VAL A 61 -2.18 5.79 -0.05
N THR A 62 -1.05 5.13 -0.27
CA THR A 62 -0.96 3.84 -0.95
C THR A 62 0.21 3.05 -0.37
N ASP A 63 0.24 1.74 -0.65
CA ASP A 63 1.35 0.84 -0.32
C ASP A 63 1.51 0.58 1.19
N ILE A 64 2.38 -0.36 1.53
CA ILE A 64 2.86 -0.55 2.90
C ILE A 64 3.62 0.71 3.36
N PRO A 65 3.58 1.02 4.67
CA PRO A 65 2.81 0.34 5.72
C PRO A 65 1.32 0.74 5.74
N THR A 66 0.92 1.82 5.06
CA THR A 66 -0.40 2.45 5.20
C THR A 66 -1.59 1.53 4.88
N CYS A 67 -1.45 0.62 3.92
CA CYS A 67 -2.54 -0.26 3.48
C CYS A 67 -3.04 -1.22 4.57
N GLY A 68 -2.21 -1.53 5.59
CA GLY A 68 -2.64 -2.33 6.74
C GLY A 68 -3.60 -1.60 7.67
N PHE A 69 -3.53 -0.26 7.69
CA PHE A 69 -4.27 0.62 8.61
C PHE A 69 -5.51 1.25 7.98
N TYR A 70 -6.05 0.66 6.91
CA TYR A 70 -7.17 1.25 6.18
C TYR A 70 -8.42 1.44 7.06
N ARG A 71 -8.62 0.59 8.09
CA ARG A 71 -9.75 0.69 9.02
C ARG A 71 -9.61 1.91 9.93
N GLU A 72 -8.43 2.06 10.54
CA GLU A 72 -8.07 3.21 11.36
C GLU A 72 -8.13 4.50 10.53
N LEU A 73 -7.62 4.48 9.30
CA LEU A 73 -7.68 5.61 8.38
C LEU A 73 -9.13 5.99 8.01
N MET A 74 -10.04 5.02 7.86
CA MET A 74 -11.46 5.31 7.64
C MET A 74 -12.12 5.99 8.85
N ASN A 75 -11.62 5.76 10.06
CA ASN A 75 -12.10 6.42 11.27
C ASN A 75 -11.52 7.84 11.40
N VAL A 76 -10.22 8.01 11.13
CA VAL A 76 -9.53 9.31 11.16
C VAL A 76 -10.07 10.23 10.06
N TYR A 77 -10.33 9.69 8.87
CA TYR A 77 -10.82 10.42 7.70
C TYR A 77 -12.19 9.86 7.25
N PRO A 78 -13.29 10.20 7.92
CA PRO A 78 -14.61 9.61 7.67
C PRO A 78 -15.15 9.88 6.26
N ASN A 79 -14.71 10.97 5.63
CA ASN A 79 -15.11 11.35 4.27
C ASN A 79 -14.16 10.79 3.19
N ALA A 80 -13.06 10.13 3.57
CA ALA A 80 -12.15 9.53 2.61
C ALA A 80 -12.79 8.30 1.94
N LYS A 81 -12.52 8.15 0.65
CA LYS A 81 -12.88 6.97 -0.13
C LYS A 81 -11.73 5.95 -0.09
N VAL A 82 -12.04 4.68 -0.25
CA VAL A 82 -11.08 3.58 -0.27
C VAL A 82 -11.00 3.00 -1.68
N ILE A 83 -9.78 2.74 -2.16
CA ILE A 83 -9.53 2.08 -3.44
C ILE A 83 -8.75 0.80 -3.16
N LEU A 84 -9.32 -0.34 -3.52
CA LEU A 84 -8.64 -1.63 -3.48
C LEU A 84 -8.14 -1.98 -4.89
N THR A 85 -6.83 -1.92 -5.10
CA THR A 85 -6.22 -2.34 -6.36
C THR A 85 -5.98 -3.84 -6.36
N ILE A 86 -6.50 -4.55 -7.36
CA ILE A 86 -6.34 -6.02 -7.48
C ILE A 86 -5.71 -6.41 -8.82
N ARG A 87 -5.04 -7.56 -8.83
CA ARG A 87 -4.44 -8.20 -10.01
C ARG A 87 -4.45 -9.72 -9.81
N ASP A 88 -4.02 -10.47 -10.82
CA ASP A 88 -3.79 -11.90 -10.68
C ASP A 88 -2.80 -12.19 -9.54
N LYS A 89 -3.13 -13.17 -8.70
CA LYS A 89 -2.37 -13.47 -7.48
C LYS A 89 -1.02 -14.12 -7.75
N THR A 90 -0.91 -14.91 -8.84
CA THR A 90 0.36 -15.53 -9.21
C THR A 90 1.33 -14.49 -9.78
N ASP A 91 0.81 -13.57 -10.59
CA ASP A 91 1.56 -12.41 -11.06
C ASP A 91 1.99 -11.47 -9.92
N TRP A 92 1.11 -11.28 -8.93
CA TRP A 92 1.43 -10.53 -7.72
C TRP A 92 2.57 -11.20 -6.94
N LEU A 93 2.49 -12.50 -6.69
CA LEU A 93 3.52 -13.24 -5.96
C LEU A 93 4.87 -13.18 -6.68
N SER A 94 4.88 -13.42 -8.00
CA SER A 94 6.09 -13.30 -8.81
C SER A 94 6.72 -11.90 -8.67
N SER A 95 5.90 -10.85 -8.80
CA SER A 95 6.35 -9.47 -8.59
C SER A 95 6.89 -9.23 -7.17
N LEU A 96 6.21 -9.75 -6.15
CA LEU A 96 6.62 -9.62 -4.75
C LEU A 96 8.00 -10.25 -4.52
N ARG A 97 8.23 -11.46 -5.05
CA ARG A 97 9.54 -12.15 -4.96
C ARG A 97 10.65 -11.37 -5.62
N HIS A 98 10.41 -10.81 -6.80
CA HIS A 98 11.44 -10.06 -7.51
C HIS A 98 11.78 -8.71 -6.86
N THR A 99 10.83 -8.06 -6.17
CA THR A 99 10.99 -6.64 -5.80
C THR A 99 11.02 -6.39 -4.30
N VAL A 100 10.19 -7.06 -3.51
CA VAL A 100 10.04 -6.77 -2.07
C VAL A 100 10.65 -7.89 -1.24
N MET A 101 10.15 -9.12 -1.38
CA MET A 101 10.47 -10.27 -0.52
C MET A 101 11.07 -11.44 -1.33
N PRO A 102 12.33 -11.35 -1.78
CA PRO A 102 13.02 -12.48 -2.37
C PRO A 102 13.14 -13.62 -1.35
N LYS A 103 13.07 -14.87 -1.83
CA LYS A 103 13.19 -16.04 -0.95
C LYS A 103 14.58 -16.11 -0.32
N CYS A 104 14.68 -16.70 0.87
CA CYS A 104 15.98 -16.90 1.52
C CYS A 104 16.94 -17.77 0.70
N CYS A 105 16.42 -18.65 -0.16
CA CYS A 105 17.22 -19.46 -1.07
C CYS A 105 17.55 -18.76 -2.41
N ASP A 106 17.09 -17.52 -2.63
CA ASP A 106 17.39 -16.78 -3.86
C ASP A 106 18.84 -16.27 -3.82
N PRO A 107 19.72 -16.70 -4.75
CA PRO A 107 21.11 -16.26 -4.78
C PRO A 107 21.26 -14.76 -5.04
N GLN A 108 20.25 -14.08 -5.60
CA GLN A 108 20.28 -12.64 -5.82
C GLN A 108 19.90 -11.83 -4.56
N LYS A 109 19.35 -12.49 -3.53
CA LYS A 109 18.95 -11.83 -2.28
C LYS A 109 20.12 -11.12 -1.62
N GLN A 110 21.27 -11.79 -1.50
CA GLN A 110 22.46 -11.20 -0.89
C GLN A 110 22.94 -9.95 -1.65
N ILE A 111 22.94 -9.99 -2.98
CA ILE A 111 23.33 -8.83 -3.81
C ILE A 111 22.38 -7.66 -3.57
N LYS A 112 21.08 -7.93 -3.46
CA LYS A 112 20.07 -6.92 -3.16
C LYS A 112 20.28 -6.32 -1.76
N GLU A 113 20.50 -7.15 -0.74
CA GLU A 113 20.74 -6.70 0.63
C GLU A 113 22.01 -5.83 0.72
N GLU A 114 23.10 -6.24 0.07
CA GLU A 114 24.34 -5.46 -0.01
C GLU A 114 24.10 -4.10 -0.69
N ALA A 115 23.38 -4.06 -1.82
CA ALA A 115 23.04 -2.82 -2.49
C ALA A 115 22.14 -1.90 -1.65
N MET A 116 21.20 -2.48 -0.90
CA MET A 116 20.31 -1.74 0.00
C MET A 116 21.07 -1.15 1.19
N ASN A 117 22.00 -1.88 1.78
CA ASN A 117 22.84 -1.38 2.86
C ASN A 117 23.66 -0.15 2.42
N VAL A 118 24.16 -0.11 1.17
CA VAL A 118 24.90 1.03 0.63
C VAL A 118 24.06 2.32 0.58
N ILE A 119 22.75 2.20 0.37
CA ILE A 119 21.83 3.36 0.31
C ILE A 119 21.21 3.69 1.68
N GLY A 120 21.75 3.14 2.77
CA GLY A 120 21.28 3.44 4.14
C GLY A 120 20.03 2.67 4.54
N TYR A 121 19.72 1.57 3.88
CA TYR A 121 18.67 0.65 4.31
C TYR A 121 19.07 0.02 5.65
N SER A 122 18.16 0.01 6.62
CA SER A 122 18.45 -0.44 7.98
C SER A 122 17.51 -1.57 8.44
N VAL A 123 17.90 -2.27 9.51
CA VAL A 123 17.10 -3.35 10.12
C VAL A 123 15.73 -2.86 10.61
N GLU A 124 15.61 -1.58 10.96
CA GLU A 124 14.35 -0.94 11.32
C GLU A 124 13.37 -0.91 10.14
N ILE A 125 13.86 -0.77 8.91
CA ILE A 125 13.03 -0.81 7.70
C ILE A 125 12.48 -2.21 7.49
N ASP A 126 13.30 -3.25 7.65
CA ASP A 126 12.81 -4.64 7.57
C ASP A 126 11.75 -4.93 8.63
N LYS A 127 11.99 -4.52 9.88
CA LYS A 127 11.01 -4.66 10.96
C LYS A 127 9.70 -3.94 10.64
N MET A 128 9.78 -2.72 10.09
CA MET A 128 8.61 -1.95 9.70
C MET A 128 7.83 -2.64 8.58
N ILE A 129 8.52 -3.11 7.53
CA ILE A 129 7.91 -3.81 6.40
C ILE A 129 7.25 -5.09 6.89
N ILE A 130 7.98 -5.97 7.58
CA ILE A 130 7.49 -7.25 8.10
C ILE A 130 6.30 -7.02 9.02
N GLY A 131 6.44 -6.17 10.04
CA GLY A 131 5.37 -5.89 10.99
C GLY A 131 4.13 -5.28 10.33
N SER A 132 4.30 -4.44 9.30
CA SER A 132 3.18 -3.89 8.54
C SER A 132 2.47 -4.94 7.67
N MET A 133 3.21 -5.90 7.10
CA MET A 133 2.62 -7.01 6.33
C MET A 133 1.89 -7.99 7.23
N GLU A 134 2.48 -8.37 8.37
CA GLU A 134 1.82 -9.19 9.39
C GLU A 134 0.53 -8.53 9.90
N TYR A 135 0.58 -7.22 10.16
CA TYR A 135 -0.60 -6.47 10.54
C TYR A 135 -1.64 -6.41 9.41
N ALA A 136 -1.25 -6.13 8.17
CA ALA A 136 -2.17 -6.13 7.03
C ALA A 136 -2.86 -7.49 6.86
N PHE A 137 -2.09 -8.58 6.94
CA PHE A 137 -2.60 -9.95 6.82
C PHE A 137 -3.29 -10.47 8.08
N GLN A 138 -3.29 -9.69 9.19
CA GLN A 138 -3.84 -10.09 10.48
C GLN A 138 -3.29 -11.44 10.97
N LYS A 139 -2.01 -11.68 10.70
CA LYS A 139 -1.32 -12.94 10.99
C LYS A 139 0.10 -12.64 11.46
N LYS A 140 0.46 -13.18 12.63
CA LYS A 140 1.80 -13.06 13.21
C LYS A 140 2.70 -14.22 12.78
N ASP A 141 4.00 -14.00 12.86
CA ASP A 141 5.04 -15.00 12.62
C ASP A 141 4.92 -15.65 11.23
N ILE A 142 4.65 -14.81 10.21
CA ILE A 142 4.45 -15.28 8.84
C ILE A 142 5.77 -15.84 8.31
N ASN A 143 5.74 -17.08 7.82
CA ASN A 143 6.84 -17.62 7.03
C ASN A 143 6.82 -16.99 5.63
N PHE A 144 7.56 -15.91 5.43
CA PHE A 144 7.60 -15.22 4.15
C PHE A 144 8.25 -16.04 3.03
N ASP A 145 8.89 -17.18 3.28
CA ASP A 145 9.37 -18.08 2.21
C ASP A 145 8.30 -19.03 1.65
N ASP A 146 7.15 -19.13 2.33
CA ASP A 146 6.04 -19.99 1.94
C ASP A 146 5.10 -19.27 0.95
N ASP A 147 5.17 -19.68 -0.31
CA ASP A 147 4.38 -19.08 -1.39
C ASP A 147 2.88 -19.37 -1.25
N GLU A 148 2.50 -20.57 -0.81
CA GLU A 148 1.09 -20.95 -0.66
C GLU A 148 0.46 -20.10 0.45
N LEU A 149 1.16 -19.95 1.58
CA LEU A 149 0.73 -19.09 2.66
C LEU A 149 0.56 -17.63 2.22
N LEU A 150 1.49 -17.09 1.43
CA LEU A 150 1.37 -15.69 0.95
C LEU A 150 0.20 -15.51 -0.02
N LEU A 151 -0.09 -16.49 -0.86
CA LEU A 151 -1.25 -16.45 -1.77
C LEU A 151 -2.57 -16.51 -0.98
N GLU A 152 -2.64 -17.32 0.07
CA GLU A 152 -3.79 -17.35 0.98
C GLU A 152 -3.98 -16.00 1.69
N CYS A 153 -2.89 -15.42 2.21
CA CYS A 153 -2.92 -14.10 2.85
C CYS A 153 -3.38 -12.99 1.89
N PHE A 154 -2.93 -13.05 0.62
CA PHE A 154 -3.36 -12.11 -0.42
C PHE A 154 -4.87 -12.21 -0.70
N ASP A 155 -5.37 -13.44 -0.89
CA ASP A 155 -6.79 -13.67 -1.17
C ASP A 155 -7.66 -13.23 0.02
N GLU A 156 -7.27 -13.58 1.25
CA GLU A 156 -8.03 -13.24 2.45
C GLU A 156 -8.00 -11.74 2.75
N TYR A 157 -6.85 -11.05 2.55
CA TYR A 157 -6.78 -9.59 2.69
C TYR A 157 -7.75 -8.90 1.72
N ASN A 158 -7.70 -9.27 0.44
CA ASN A 158 -8.56 -8.66 -0.59
C ASN A 158 -10.04 -8.91 -0.31
N LYS A 159 -10.39 -10.11 0.14
CA LYS A 159 -11.75 -10.46 0.55
C LYS A 159 -12.18 -9.62 1.76
N THR A 160 -11.35 -9.56 2.79
CA THR A 160 -11.65 -8.83 4.02
C THR A 160 -11.86 -7.33 3.77
N VAL A 161 -11.06 -6.70 2.89
CA VAL A 161 -11.26 -5.29 2.52
C VAL A 161 -12.63 -5.09 1.86
N LYS A 162 -13.02 -5.98 0.93
CA LYS A 162 -14.32 -5.92 0.25
C LYS A 162 -15.50 -6.09 1.22
N GLU A 163 -15.33 -6.92 2.26
CA GLU A 163 -16.36 -7.16 3.28
C GLU A 163 -16.43 -6.05 4.33
N THR A 164 -15.30 -5.43 4.65
CA THR A 164 -15.20 -4.42 5.72
C THR A 164 -15.65 -3.03 5.24
N VAL A 165 -15.28 -2.64 4.02
CA VAL A 165 -15.52 -1.27 3.55
C VAL A 165 -16.92 -1.16 2.93
N PRO A 166 -17.75 -0.19 3.33
CA PRO A 166 -19.03 0.07 2.68
C PRO A 166 -18.88 0.26 1.17
N SER A 167 -19.78 -0.35 0.39
CA SER A 167 -19.66 -0.40 -1.08
C SER A 167 -19.73 0.97 -1.75
N ASP A 168 -20.40 1.95 -1.14
CA ASP A 168 -20.46 3.34 -1.58
C ASP A 168 -19.14 4.11 -1.34
N ARG A 169 -18.29 3.61 -0.42
CA ARG A 169 -16.96 4.12 -0.11
C ARG A 169 -15.83 3.31 -0.75
N LEU A 170 -16.12 2.22 -1.46
CA LEU A 170 -15.12 1.32 -2.02
C LEU A 170 -15.13 1.31 -3.56
N LEU A 171 -13.96 1.51 -4.16
CA LEU A 171 -13.70 1.14 -5.55
C LEU A 171 -12.77 -0.07 -5.58
N ILE A 172 -13.18 -1.13 -6.27
CA ILE A 172 -12.28 -2.20 -6.69
C ILE A 172 -11.73 -1.80 -8.06
N HIS A 173 -10.41 -1.62 -8.16
CA HIS A 173 -9.73 -1.20 -9.39
C HIS A 173 -8.80 -2.31 -9.85
N GLN A 174 -9.13 -2.99 -10.95
CA GLN A 174 -8.29 -4.04 -11.51
C GLN A 174 -7.11 -3.43 -12.27
N PHE A 175 -5.99 -4.14 -12.28
CA PHE A 175 -4.86 -3.76 -13.11
C PHE A 175 -5.28 -3.70 -14.58
N GLY A 176 -5.19 -2.50 -15.18
CA GLY A 176 -5.62 -2.24 -16.55
C GLY A 176 -6.93 -1.47 -16.69
N ASP A 177 -7.70 -1.27 -15.62
CA ASP A 177 -8.99 -0.55 -15.65
C ASP A 177 -8.90 0.92 -16.13
N GLY A 178 -7.70 1.50 -16.10
CA GLY A 178 -7.46 2.86 -16.59
C GLY A 178 -8.15 3.95 -15.75
N TRP A 179 -8.42 5.09 -16.39
CA TRP A 179 -8.88 6.32 -15.75
C TRP A 179 -10.36 6.36 -15.43
N GLU A 180 -11.20 5.82 -16.31
CA GLU A 180 -12.66 6.02 -16.27
C GLU A 180 -13.30 5.62 -14.92
N PRO A 181 -13.11 4.38 -14.41
CA PRO A 181 -13.72 3.99 -13.12
C PRO A 181 -13.16 4.81 -11.95
N LEU A 182 -11.87 5.15 -11.98
CA LEU A 182 -11.22 5.94 -10.93
C LEU A 182 -11.75 7.37 -10.87
N CYS A 183 -11.83 8.05 -12.03
CA CYS A 183 -12.28 9.44 -12.12
C CYS A 183 -13.76 9.56 -11.76
N LYS A 184 -14.60 8.64 -12.27
CA LYS A 184 -16.02 8.55 -11.90
C LYS A 184 -16.20 8.37 -10.40
N PHE A 185 -15.45 7.44 -9.80
CA PHE A 185 -15.54 7.17 -8.37
C PHE A 185 -15.10 8.37 -7.54
N LEU A 186 -14.07 9.10 -7.95
CA LEU A 186 -13.57 10.30 -7.25
C LEU A 186 -14.37 11.57 -7.57
N ASN A 187 -15.28 11.53 -8.53
CA ASN A 187 -16.05 12.69 -9.04
C ASN A 187 -15.15 13.83 -9.54
N VAL A 188 -14.19 13.46 -10.39
CA VAL A 188 -13.24 14.36 -11.06
C VAL A 188 -13.19 14.06 -12.55
N ASP A 189 -12.74 15.01 -13.35
CA ASP A 189 -12.57 14.81 -14.80
C ASP A 189 -11.37 13.92 -15.12
N ILE A 190 -11.43 13.22 -16.26
CA ILE A 190 -10.29 12.47 -16.80
C ILE A 190 -9.22 13.47 -17.25
N PRO A 191 -7.94 13.31 -16.85
CA PRO A 191 -6.86 14.22 -17.24
C PRO A 191 -6.67 14.30 -18.77
N MET A 192 -6.77 15.52 -19.31
CA MET A 192 -6.76 15.80 -20.74
C MET A 192 -5.43 15.44 -21.44
N GLU A 193 -4.30 15.49 -20.73
CA GLU A 193 -2.97 15.24 -21.29
C GLU A 193 -2.72 13.77 -21.70
N LEU A 194 -3.56 12.83 -21.29
CA LEU A 194 -3.35 11.40 -21.54
C LEU A 194 -4.33 10.78 -22.55
N THR A 195 -5.32 11.55 -23.03
CA THR A 195 -6.28 11.08 -24.05
C THR A 195 -5.68 11.08 -25.46
N ILE A 196 -4.58 11.82 -25.69
CA ILE A 196 -3.93 11.97 -27.01
C ILE A 196 -3.07 10.73 -27.39
N LEU A 197 -2.80 9.81 -26.44
CA LEU A 197 -1.97 8.62 -26.67
C LEU A 197 -2.75 7.31 -26.86
N MET A 198 -4.08 7.35 -26.82
CA MET A 198 -4.88 6.20 -27.25
C MET A 198 -4.97 6.25 -28.78
N PRO A 199 -4.45 5.26 -29.53
CA PRO A 199 -4.67 5.24 -30.97
C PRO A 199 -6.17 5.16 -31.20
N THR A 200 -6.71 6.19 -31.83
CA THR A 200 -8.03 6.12 -32.45
C THR A 200 -8.00 4.91 -33.37
N ASN A 201 -8.78 3.87 -33.07
CA ASN A 201 -9.10 2.84 -34.04
C ASN A 201 -9.77 3.52 -35.22
N VAL A 202 -8.97 3.86 -36.23
CA VAL A 202 -9.44 4.30 -37.52
C VAL A 202 -9.90 3.02 -38.22
N ASN A 203 -11.22 2.84 -38.27
CA ASN A 203 -11.86 1.92 -39.20
C ASN A 203 -11.48 2.31 -40.63
N ILE A 204 -10.76 1.44 -41.32
CA ILE A 204 -10.82 1.26 -42.78
C ILE A 204 -10.81 -0.24 -43.05
#